data_AF-A0A812NN95-F1
#
_entry.id   AF-A0A812NN95-F1
#
_cell.length_a   1.000
_cell.length_b   1.000
_cell.length_c   1.000
_cell.angle_alpha   90.00
_cell.angle_beta   90.00
_cell.angle_gamma   90.00
#
_symmetry.space_group_name_H-M   'P 1'
#
loop_
_entity.id
_entity.type
_entity.pdbx_description
1 polymer ?
#
loop_
_entity_poly.entity_id
_entity_poly.type
_entity_poly.pdbx_seq_one_letter_code
_entity_poly.pdbx_strand_id
1 'polypeptide(L)'
;MAYAALIPDMESPSKPSRTAEARYPGSRNRSNCSSTSSDSENSSWLQWAEMNGRPPPRCFVNAEVERLANEKNRALRYRETAGPAYKLLFETVVASVLGPTLIFILVYSGSSCENGMDKPVPYYVWCCALPFALLHFVQEVRVFRYTVVPYFQVVGRFQMLRVRLGPELWITLNTIKSLAFQGAVFSNAVFAARTFATSHCSLQYHGYSEQLGSFKTETSFDEIWQITLRQSNFLFFLRDAPLSAQVMFCWLLSFAPLIHAILESLPGDRWVWDLDFTLDVEKPNGQVASAADTSGEYQNVLGGTFTFGDSVMMLSSGLGMYLIDEQSPSYPRTKTYKVLDKLLHCLKEDSGTGEKSVTSSQDALNDMRQPLQIYTRNALTRCFLKVITLGLFNSALQIHVQISVYAMFRATSANKAVDFQRLVSIGLSVGSALFLLINVEKVLNYGSTAIRKVEDVMAHINESAMPVTWKDLKNYFAYRSAENQVMRYRSYVRYSAVAFVLCIGLAMTKLGMVFRCPDALWNLGSQHSCVDLASVLVHTAP
;
A
#
# COMPACT_ATOMS: atom_id res chain seq x y z
N MET A 1 10.77 35.51 -0.95
CA MET A 1 9.98 36.68 -1.39
C MET A 1 9.05 36.19 -2.50
N ALA A 2 7.73 36.17 -2.43
CA ALA A 2 6.75 36.68 -1.48
C ALA A 2 5.57 35.68 -1.51
N TYR A 3 5.00 35.33 -0.36
CA TYR A 3 3.60 34.95 -0.15
C TYR A 3 3.38 34.83 1.37
N ALA A 4 3.52 35.99 2.01
CA ALA A 4 3.13 36.24 3.40
C ALA A 4 2.09 37.36 3.33
N ALA A 5 0.83 36.98 3.11
CA ALA A 5 -0.35 37.84 3.25
C ALA A 5 -1.57 36.96 3.03
N LEU A 6 -2.26 36.60 4.12
CA LEU A 6 -3.70 36.32 4.23
C LEU A 6 -3.96 35.56 5.55
N ILE A 7 -3.77 36.28 6.66
CA ILE A 7 -4.46 36.02 7.92
C ILE A 7 -5.10 37.36 8.27
N PRO A 8 -6.43 37.49 8.31
CA PRO A 8 -7.06 38.49 9.15
C PRO A 8 -7.38 37.87 10.50
N ASP A 9 -6.87 38.53 11.52
CA ASP A 9 -7.38 38.53 12.88
C ASP A 9 -8.90 38.74 12.88
N MET A 10 -9.62 37.97 13.70
CA MET A 10 -10.86 38.45 14.28
C MET A 10 -11.00 38.00 15.73
N GLU A 11 -11.21 39.02 16.55
CA GLU A 11 -11.27 39.08 17.99
C GLU A 11 -12.49 38.35 18.57
N SER A 12 -12.30 37.75 19.75
CA SER A 12 -13.32 37.68 20.81
C SER A 12 -13.06 38.87 21.76
N PRO A 13 -14.00 39.38 22.62
CA PRO A 13 -15.05 38.63 23.31
C PRO A 13 -16.37 39.38 23.63
N SER A 14 -17.45 38.66 23.96
CA SER A 14 -18.46 39.15 24.93
C SER A 14 -19.42 38.04 25.41
N LYS A 15 -19.45 37.82 26.73
CA LYS A 15 -20.56 37.30 27.55
C LYS A 15 -21.13 38.50 28.36
N PRO A 16 -22.22 38.43 29.17
CA PRO A 16 -23.27 37.40 29.36
C PRO A 16 -24.72 37.98 29.45
N SER A 17 -25.77 37.14 29.49
CA SER A 17 -26.93 37.38 30.38
C SER A 17 -27.76 36.12 30.65
N ARG A 18 -28.12 35.93 31.93
CA ARG A 18 -29.01 34.92 32.51
C ARG A 18 -30.49 35.35 32.41
N THR A 19 -31.39 34.35 32.34
CA THR A 19 -32.65 34.18 33.12
C THR A 19 -33.19 32.77 32.79
N ALA A 20 -33.30 31.81 33.73
CA ALA A 20 -34.45 31.55 34.64
C ALA A 20 -35.79 31.51 33.85
N GLU A 21 -36.66 30.50 33.85
CA GLU A 21 -37.08 29.47 34.81
C GLU A 21 -38.02 28.48 34.06
N ALA A 22 -38.16 27.23 34.54
CA ALA A 22 -39.45 26.56 34.83
C ALA A 22 -39.35 25.01 34.76
N ARG A 23 -39.76 24.40 35.88
CA ARG A 23 -39.96 22.97 36.13
C ARG A 23 -41.10 22.39 35.29
N TYR A 24 -40.99 21.13 34.87
CA TYR A 24 -42.03 20.10 35.07
C TYR A 24 -41.38 18.70 35.12
N PRO A 25 -41.95 17.73 35.87
CA PRO A 25 -41.33 16.44 36.12
C PRO A 25 -41.90 15.33 35.21
N GLY A 26 -41.08 14.31 34.97
CA GLY A 26 -41.55 12.94 34.78
C GLY A 26 -41.75 12.48 33.34
N SER A 27 -40.71 11.85 32.76
CA SER A 27 -40.86 10.49 32.25
C SER A 27 -39.49 9.80 32.23
N ARG A 28 -39.41 8.64 32.90
CA ARG A 28 -38.24 7.75 32.86
C ARG A 28 -38.19 7.10 31.48
N ASN A 29 -37.58 7.77 30.51
CA ASN A 29 -37.14 7.13 29.29
C ASN A 29 -35.82 6.39 29.56
N ARG A 30 -35.84 5.07 29.35
CA ARG A 30 -34.63 4.25 29.23
C ARG A 30 -33.79 4.81 28.09
N SER A 31 -32.76 5.58 28.43
CA SER A 31 -31.68 5.92 27.50
C SER A 31 -30.84 4.66 27.26
N ASN A 32 -31.28 3.80 26.35
CA ASN A 32 -30.34 2.87 25.74
C ASN A 32 -29.31 3.72 24.98
N CYS A 33 -28.03 3.62 25.33
CA CYS A 33 -26.91 4.10 24.52
C CYS A 33 -26.80 3.35 23.16
N SER A 34 -27.76 2.45 22.88
CA SER A 34 -28.07 1.91 21.56
C SER A 34 -28.94 2.85 20.70
N SER A 35 -29.29 4.05 21.17
CA SER A 35 -29.91 5.06 20.31
C SER A 35 -28.87 5.56 19.30
N THR A 36 -28.91 4.98 18.10
CA THR A 36 -28.74 5.77 16.89
C THR A 36 -29.72 6.94 17.03
N SER A 37 -29.23 8.14 17.38
CA SER A 37 -30.07 9.33 17.32
C SER A 37 -30.65 9.38 15.92
N SER A 38 -31.97 9.28 15.87
CA SER A 38 -32.77 9.53 14.70
C SER A 38 -32.73 11.04 14.44
N ASP A 39 -31.60 11.52 13.93
CA ASP A 39 -31.57 12.77 13.17
C ASP A 39 -32.18 12.41 11.80
N SER A 40 -33.50 12.26 11.81
CA SER A 40 -34.35 11.92 10.67
C SER A 40 -34.72 13.17 9.87
N GLU A 41 -33.75 14.02 9.58
CA GLU A 41 -33.88 14.91 8.43
C GLU A 41 -33.41 14.13 7.20
N ASN A 42 -34.24 14.09 6.16
CA ASN A 42 -33.95 13.49 4.86
C ASN A 42 -32.80 14.24 4.16
N SER A 43 -31.62 14.29 4.79
CA SER A 43 -30.44 14.88 4.20
C SER A 43 -29.89 13.88 3.19
N SER A 44 -30.05 14.19 1.90
CA SER A 44 -29.38 13.46 0.83
C SER A 44 -27.90 13.28 1.16
N TRP A 45 -27.26 12.21 0.69
CA TRP A 45 -25.84 11.99 0.98
C TRP A 45 -24.97 13.18 0.55
N LEU A 46 -25.43 13.95 -0.44
CA LEU A 46 -24.84 15.21 -0.91
C LEU A 46 -24.86 16.31 0.15
N GLN A 47 -25.97 16.50 0.87
CA GLN A 47 -26.02 17.47 1.99
C GLN A 47 -25.06 17.08 3.10
N TRP A 48 -24.99 15.78 3.42
CA TRP A 48 -24.00 15.27 4.36
C TRP A 48 -22.57 15.52 3.87
N ALA A 49 -22.34 15.36 2.57
CA ALA A 49 -21.04 15.59 1.96
C ALA A 49 -20.64 17.07 2.01
N GLU A 50 -21.54 17.99 1.69
CA GLU A 50 -21.31 19.45 1.69
C GLU A 50 -20.94 19.99 3.08
N MET A 51 -21.54 19.45 4.14
CA MET A 51 -21.19 19.82 5.52
C MET A 51 -19.75 19.41 5.89
N ASN A 52 -19.22 18.35 5.28
CA ASN A 52 -17.93 17.76 5.64
C ASN A 52 -16.78 18.13 4.68
N GLY A 53 -17.10 18.62 3.47
CA GLY A 53 -16.12 19.05 2.47
C GLY A 53 -16.73 19.21 1.08
N ARG A 54 -15.88 19.40 0.06
CA ARG A 54 -16.35 19.33 -1.34
C ARG A 54 -16.60 17.87 -1.71
N PRO A 55 -17.81 17.49 -2.16
CA PRO A 55 -18.09 16.12 -2.58
C PRO A 55 -17.20 15.70 -3.76
N PRO A 56 -16.98 14.39 -3.97
CA PRO A 56 -16.35 13.92 -5.19
C PRO A 56 -17.17 14.34 -6.42
N PRO A 57 -16.54 14.63 -7.58
CA PRO A 57 -17.27 14.92 -8.79
C PRO A 57 -18.20 13.76 -9.16
N ARG A 58 -19.43 14.05 -9.62
CA ARG A 58 -20.44 13.02 -9.94
C ARG A 58 -19.95 11.98 -10.95
N CYS A 59 -19.04 12.33 -11.85
CA CYS A 59 -18.43 11.38 -12.80
C CYS A 59 -17.58 10.29 -12.13
N PHE A 60 -17.21 10.46 -10.85
CA PHE A 60 -16.52 9.47 -10.03
C PHE A 60 -17.46 8.76 -9.04
N VAL A 61 -18.76 9.00 -9.11
CA VAL A 61 -19.76 8.33 -8.27
C VAL A 61 -20.57 7.37 -9.13
N ASN A 62 -20.72 6.12 -8.68
CA ASN A 62 -21.63 5.19 -9.34
C ASN A 62 -23.09 5.55 -8.99
N ALA A 63 -23.95 5.68 -10.00
CA ALA A 63 -25.36 6.08 -9.82
C ALA A 63 -26.15 5.13 -8.91
N GLU A 64 -25.85 3.83 -8.95
CA GLU A 64 -26.49 2.83 -8.10
C GLU A 64 -26.04 2.94 -6.63
N VAL A 65 -24.75 3.23 -6.42
CA VAL A 65 -24.22 3.49 -5.07
C VAL A 65 -24.77 4.79 -4.49
N GLU A 66 -24.92 5.82 -5.32
CA GLU A 66 -25.59 7.07 -4.95
C GLU A 66 -27.07 6.85 -4.59
N ARG A 67 -27.80 6.06 -5.40
CA ARG A 67 -29.18 5.67 -5.08
C ARG A 67 -29.25 4.95 -3.73
N LEU A 68 -28.41 3.93 -3.53
CA LEU A 68 -28.34 3.17 -2.28
C LEU A 68 -27.98 4.06 -1.08
N ALA A 69 -27.11 5.06 -1.28
CA ALA A 69 -26.70 6.01 -0.25
C ALA A 69 -27.83 6.97 0.15
N ASN A 70 -28.73 7.30 -0.78
CA ASN A 70 -29.91 8.13 -0.49
C ASN A 70 -31.05 7.32 0.13
N GLU A 71 -31.20 6.04 -0.23
CA GLU A 71 -32.21 5.14 0.34
C GLU A 71 -31.87 4.74 1.78
N LYS A 72 -30.60 4.42 2.04
CA LYS A 72 -30.12 4.12 3.39
C LYS A 72 -29.84 5.45 4.06
N ASN A 73 -30.72 5.88 4.97
CA ASN A 73 -30.55 7.03 5.88
C ASN A 73 -29.38 6.83 6.89
N ARG A 74 -28.24 6.28 6.45
CA ARG A 74 -27.02 6.03 7.21
C ARG A 74 -25.82 5.94 6.27
N ALA A 75 -24.62 6.10 6.82
CA ALA A 75 -23.40 5.85 6.07
C ALA A 75 -23.35 4.40 5.52
N LEU A 76 -23.00 4.29 4.23
CA LEU A 76 -22.75 3.03 3.55
C LEU A 76 -21.44 2.42 4.04
N ARG A 77 -21.43 1.10 4.15
CA ARG A 77 -20.22 0.33 4.48
C ARG A 77 -19.62 -0.21 3.19
N TYR A 78 -18.28 -0.31 3.11
CA TYR A 78 -17.61 -0.91 1.95
C TYR A 78 -18.16 -2.27 1.55
N ARG A 79 -18.49 -3.13 2.52
CA ARG A 79 -19.05 -4.46 2.24
C ARG A 79 -20.35 -4.42 1.43
N GLU A 80 -21.09 -3.32 1.48
CA GLU A 80 -22.36 -3.16 0.77
C GLU A 80 -22.17 -2.71 -0.68
N THR A 81 -20.98 -2.19 -1.03
CA THR A 81 -20.67 -1.71 -2.38
C THR A 81 -19.52 -2.48 -3.05
N ALA A 82 -18.85 -3.36 -2.30
CA ALA A 82 -17.63 -4.04 -2.71
C ALA A 82 -17.86 -5.16 -3.73
N GLY A 83 -19.05 -5.75 -3.83
CA GLY A 83 -19.30 -6.92 -4.69
C GLY A 83 -18.93 -6.69 -6.16
N PRO A 84 -19.55 -5.73 -6.85
CA PRO A 84 -19.21 -5.44 -8.25
C PRO A 84 -17.74 -5.03 -8.43
N ALA A 85 -17.21 -4.24 -7.50
CA ALA A 85 -15.81 -3.84 -7.48
C ALA A 85 -14.85 -5.04 -7.38
N TYR A 86 -15.20 -6.03 -6.56
CA TYR A 86 -14.40 -7.22 -6.35
C TYR A 86 -14.27 -8.07 -7.62
N LYS A 87 -15.35 -8.23 -8.39
CA LYS A 87 -15.31 -8.90 -9.71
C LYS A 87 -14.36 -8.21 -10.69
N LEU A 88 -14.45 -6.87 -10.80
CA LEU A 88 -13.58 -6.07 -11.69
C LEU A 88 -12.09 -6.19 -11.31
N LEU A 89 -11.78 -6.36 -10.02
CA LEU A 89 -10.41 -6.54 -9.56
C LEU A 89 -9.81 -7.85 -10.07
N PHE A 90 -10.57 -8.96 -10.10
CA PHE A 90 -10.09 -10.23 -10.65
C PHE A 90 -9.82 -10.18 -12.16
N GLU A 91 -10.66 -9.48 -12.92
CA GLU A 91 -10.36 -9.20 -14.34
C GLU A 91 -9.04 -8.44 -14.48
N THR A 92 -8.80 -7.49 -13.58
CA THR A 92 -7.57 -6.69 -13.59
C THR A 92 -6.34 -7.47 -13.13
N VAL A 93 -6.50 -8.45 -12.24
CA VAL A 93 -5.44 -9.41 -11.87
C VAL A 93 -4.92 -10.12 -13.10
N VAL A 94 -5.82 -10.66 -13.93
CA VAL A 94 -5.45 -11.37 -15.16
C VAL A 94 -4.67 -10.43 -16.09
N ALA A 95 -5.17 -9.22 -16.31
CA ALA A 95 -4.49 -8.22 -17.14
C ALA A 95 -3.10 -7.82 -16.59
N SER A 96 -2.97 -7.72 -15.25
CA SER A 96 -1.73 -7.30 -14.57
C SER A 96 -0.65 -8.38 -14.58
N VAL A 97 -1.02 -9.66 -14.78
CA VAL A 97 -0.06 -10.75 -14.99
C VAL A 97 0.25 -10.92 -16.47
N LEU A 98 -0.78 -10.92 -17.34
CA LEU A 98 -0.62 -11.11 -18.77
C LEU A 98 0.19 -9.99 -19.43
N GLY A 99 -0.07 -8.73 -19.09
CA GLY A 99 0.59 -7.58 -19.69
C GLY A 99 2.12 -7.65 -19.55
N PRO A 100 2.68 -7.67 -18.32
CA PRO A 100 4.12 -7.74 -18.11
C PRO A 100 4.75 -9.01 -18.68
N THR A 101 4.03 -10.14 -18.66
CA THR A 101 4.50 -11.40 -19.26
C THR A 101 4.60 -11.30 -20.79
N LEU A 102 3.61 -10.69 -21.45
CA LEU A 102 3.63 -10.44 -22.89
C LEU A 102 4.80 -9.52 -23.26
N ILE A 103 4.99 -8.43 -22.51
CA ILE A 103 6.12 -7.50 -22.72
C ILE A 103 7.45 -8.23 -22.52
N PHE A 104 7.56 -9.09 -21.50
CA PHE A 104 8.74 -9.91 -21.29
C PHE A 104 9.04 -10.77 -22.53
N ILE A 105 8.05 -11.52 -23.04
CA ILE A 105 8.21 -12.41 -24.20
C ILE A 105 8.58 -11.61 -25.46
N LEU A 106 7.91 -10.49 -25.73
CA LEU A 106 8.18 -9.65 -26.90
C LEU A 106 9.61 -9.08 -26.87
N VAL A 107 10.06 -8.58 -25.73
CA VAL A 107 11.41 -8.03 -25.56
C VAL A 107 12.45 -9.14 -25.65
N TYR A 108 12.20 -10.29 -25.03
CA TYR A 108 13.10 -11.45 -25.09
C TYR A 108 13.32 -11.90 -26.54
N SER A 109 12.23 -12.11 -27.29
CA SER A 109 12.29 -12.54 -28.70
C SER A 109 12.93 -11.51 -29.63
N GLY A 110 12.84 -10.22 -29.30
CA GLY A 110 13.47 -9.14 -30.06
C GLY A 110 14.92 -8.83 -29.65
N SER A 111 15.42 -9.46 -28.58
CA SER A 111 16.78 -9.25 -28.08
C SER A 111 17.72 -10.31 -28.65
N SER A 112 18.86 -9.89 -29.19
CA SER A 112 19.90 -10.78 -29.72
C SER A 112 21.30 -10.30 -29.33
N CYS A 113 22.28 -11.20 -29.35
CA CYS A 113 23.67 -10.84 -29.04
C CYS A 113 24.29 -9.87 -30.04
N GLU A 114 23.91 -9.94 -31.33
CA GLU A 114 24.33 -8.96 -32.35
C GLU A 114 23.83 -7.55 -32.06
N ASN A 115 22.72 -7.44 -31.33
CA ASN A 115 22.08 -6.18 -30.95
C ASN A 115 22.49 -5.70 -29.56
N GLY A 116 23.26 -6.51 -28.81
CA GLY A 116 23.80 -6.22 -27.50
C GLY A 116 22.81 -5.68 -26.46
N MET A 117 23.36 -5.33 -25.29
CA MET A 117 22.63 -4.51 -24.30
C MET A 117 22.52 -3.03 -24.72
N ASP A 118 23.09 -2.68 -25.87
CA ASP A 118 23.37 -1.31 -26.33
C ASP A 118 22.29 -0.68 -27.20
N LYS A 119 21.37 -1.44 -27.77
CA LYS A 119 20.30 -0.84 -28.58
C LYS A 119 19.13 -0.38 -27.72
N PRO A 120 18.55 0.81 -27.91
CA PRO A 120 17.35 1.20 -27.17
C PRO A 120 16.22 0.19 -27.42
N VAL A 121 15.35 -0.01 -26.42
CA VAL A 121 14.18 -0.86 -26.61
C VAL A 121 13.26 -0.21 -27.64
N PRO A 122 12.81 -0.93 -28.67
CA PRO A 122 11.97 -0.34 -29.69
C PRO A 122 10.69 0.28 -29.11
N TYR A 123 10.34 1.48 -29.55
CA TYR A 123 9.19 2.22 -29.02
C TYR A 123 7.85 1.48 -29.15
N TYR A 124 7.72 0.58 -30.14
CA TYR A 124 6.50 -0.22 -30.33
C TYR A 124 6.21 -1.15 -29.14
N VAL A 125 7.21 -1.57 -28.36
CA VAL A 125 7.00 -2.39 -27.15
C VAL A 125 6.15 -1.61 -26.14
N TRP A 126 6.41 -0.30 -26.00
CA TRP A 126 5.62 0.57 -25.13
C TRP A 126 4.21 0.79 -25.67
N CYS A 127 4.03 0.82 -27.00
CA CYS A 127 2.71 0.82 -27.61
C CYS A 127 1.93 -0.46 -27.28
N CYS A 128 2.60 -1.62 -27.15
CA CYS A 128 1.96 -2.86 -26.67
C CYS A 128 1.62 -2.84 -25.17
N ALA A 129 2.41 -2.13 -24.35
CA ALA A 129 2.16 -2.00 -22.92
C ALA A 129 0.99 -1.03 -22.61
N LEU A 130 0.81 -0.01 -23.45
CA LEU A 130 -0.17 1.06 -23.25
C LEU A 130 -1.62 0.54 -23.10
N PRO A 131 -2.14 -0.40 -23.93
CA PRO A 131 -3.46 -0.99 -23.72
C PRO A 131 -3.67 -1.62 -22.34
N PHE A 132 -2.66 -2.31 -21.80
CA PHE A 132 -2.75 -2.92 -20.47
C PHE A 132 -2.74 -1.85 -19.37
N ALA A 133 -1.89 -0.82 -19.49
CA ALA A 133 -1.88 0.30 -18.56
C ALA A 133 -3.21 1.07 -18.57
N LEU A 134 -3.78 1.32 -19.76
CA LEU A 134 -5.07 1.97 -19.93
C LEU A 134 -6.21 1.12 -19.37
N LEU A 135 -6.22 -0.19 -19.65
CA LEU A 135 -7.21 -1.11 -19.09
C LEU A 135 -7.14 -1.13 -17.57
N HIS A 136 -5.94 -1.24 -16.98
CA HIS A 136 -5.73 -1.20 -15.54
C HIS A 136 -6.29 0.10 -14.94
N PHE A 137 -5.99 1.25 -15.55
CA PHE A 137 -6.48 2.54 -15.10
C PHE A 137 -8.01 2.70 -15.22
N VAL A 138 -8.59 2.26 -16.34
CA VAL A 138 -10.05 2.27 -16.54
C VAL A 138 -10.74 1.43 -15.46
N GLN A 139 -10.19 0.25 -15.15
CA GLN A 139 -10.72 -0.61 -14.11
C GLN A 139 -10.54 -0.01 -12.71
N GLU A 140 -9.40 0.63 -12.44
CA GLU A 140 -9.17 1.35 -11.19
C GLU A 140 -10.23 2.45 -10.98
N VAL A 141 -10.52 3.26 -12.00
CA VAL A 141 -11.55 4.29 -11.93
C VAL A 141 -12.94 3.68 -11.73
N ARG A 142 -13.26 2.56 -12.38
CA ARG A 142 -14.53 1.84 -12.17
C ARG A 142 -14.66 1.34 -10.74
N VAL A 143 -13.63 0.72 -10.18
CA VAL A 143 -13.61 0.26 -8.78
C VAL A 143 -13.67 1.44 -7.81
N PHE A 144 -12.99 2.55 -8.13
CA PHE A 144 -13.06 3.78 -7.35
C PHE A 144 -14.50 4.30 -7.22
N ARG A 145 -15.30 4.23 -8.29
CA ARG A 145 -16.71 4.67 -8.27
C ARG A 145 -17.59 3.92 -7.25
N TYR A 146 -17.25 2.67 -6.94
CA TYR A 146 -17.96 1.89 -5.92
C TYR A 146 -17.47 2.15 -4.49
N THR A 147 -16.25 2.66 -4.34
CA THR A 147 -15.56 2.80 -3.04
C THR A 147 -15.56 4.23 -2.53
N VAL A 148 -15.70 5.24 -3.39
CA VAL A 148 -15.58 6.66 -3.02
C VAL A 148 -16.69 7.15 -2.09
N VAL A 149 -17.94 6.71 -2.28
CA VAL A 149 -19.08 7.14 -1.46
C VAL A 149 -18.94 6.67 -0.01
N PRO A 150 -18.78 5.36 0.29
CA PRO A 150 -18.59 4.92 1.67
C PRO A 150 -17.31 5.51 2.29
N TYR A 151 -16.25 5.70 1.50
CA TYR A 151 -15.05 6.40 1.94
C TYR A 151 -15.38 7.82 2.42
N PHE A 152 -16.02 8.61 1.56
CA PHE A 152 -16.30 10.01 1.82
C PHE A 152 -17.30 10.17 2.96
N GLN A 153 -18.34 9.33 3.03
CA GLN A 153 -19.30 9.31 4.14
C GLN A 153 -18.68 9.02 5.51
N VAL A 154 -17.51 8.38 5.56
CA VAL A 154 -16.83 8.11 6.83
C VAL A 154 -15.74 9.13 7.11
N VAL A 155 -14.91 9.47 6.12
CA VAL A 155 -13.71 10.31 6.28
C VAL A 155 -14.04 11.81 6.12
N GLY A 156 -15.04 12.15 5.31
CA GLY A 156 -15.52 13.51 5.05
C GLY A 156 -14.62 14.37 4.17
N ARG A 157 -13.39 13.93 3.87
CA ARG A 157 -12.41 14.73 3.13
C ARG A 157 -11.35 13.89 2.42
N PHE A 158 -10.82 14.43 1.33
CA PHE A 158 -9.61 13.91 0.68
C PHE A 158 -8.37 14.53 1.32
N GLN A 159 -7.42 13.70 1.76
CA GLN A 159 -6.21 14.17 2.42
C GLN A 159 -5.00 13.32 2.03
N MET A 160 -3.82 13.96 1.97
CA MET A 160 -2.53 13.32 1.78
C MET A 160 -1.51 13.95 2.74
N LEU A 161 -0.76 13.15 3.49
CA LEU A 161 0.23 13.65 4.47
C LEU A 161 -0.32 14.75 5.42
N ARG A 162 -1.56 14.57 5.90
CA ARG A 162 -2.34 15.52 6.74
C ARG A 162 -2.82 16.80 6.03
N VAL A 163 -2.37 17.07 4.81
CA VAL A 163 -2.84 18.19 3.99
C VAL A 163 -4.19 17.82 3.37
N ARG A 164 -5.19 18.68 3.53
CA ARG A 164 -6.48 18.54 2.83
C ARG A 164 -6.28 18.94 1.38
N LEU A 165 -6.67 18.06 0.47
CA LEU A 165 -6.57 18.30 -0.97
C LEU A 165 -7.97 18.43 -1.55
N GLY A 166 -8.11 19.25 -2.59
CA GLY A 166 -9.30 19.19 -3.44
C GLY A 166 -9.43 17.79 -4.07
N PRO A 167 -10.66 17.33 -4.35
CA PRO A 167 -10.89 16.00 -4.93
C PRO A 167 -10.14 15.82 -6.24
N GLU A 168 -10.07 16.85 -7.09
CA GLU A 168 -9.38 16.82 -8.37
C GLU A 168 -7.88 16.56 -8.19
N LEU A 169 -7.22 17.35 -7.33
CA LEU A 169 -5.79 17.21 -7.06
C LEU A 169 -5.47 15.87 -6.39
N TRP A 170 -6.31 15.40 -5.46
CA TRP A 170 -6.13 14.09 -4.83
C TRP A 170 -6.23 12.95 -5.84
N ILE A 171 -7.23 12.99 -6.73
CA ILE A 171 -7.40 12.01 -7.81
C ILE A 171 -6.20 12.07 -8.75
N THR A 172 -5.79 13.24 -9.22
CA THR A 172 -4.63 13.41 -10.12
C THR A 172 -3.35 12.84 -9.51
N LEU A 173 -3.05 13.15 -8.25
CA LEU A 173 -1.84 12.63 -7.59
C LEU A 173 -1.86 11.11 -7.48
N ASN A 174 -3.00 10.51 -7.14
CA ASN A 174 -3.09 9.06 -7.03
C ASN A 174 -3.12 8.37 -8.40
N THR A 175 -3.69 8.99 -9.43
CA THR A 175 -3.56 8.54 -10.82
C THR A 175 -2.08 8.53 -11.26
N ILE A 176 -1.32 9.58 -10.94
CA ILE A 176 0.12 9.64 -11.26
C ILE A 176 0.86 8.49 -10.55
N LYS A 177 0.53 8.18 -9.29
CA LYS A 177 1.13 7.04 -8.57
C LYS A 177 0.80 5.70 -9.22
N SER A 178 -0.46 5.47 -9.61
CA SER A 178 -0.89 4.25 -10.31
C SER A 178 -0.17 4.09 -11.64
N LEU A 179 -0.07 5.16 -12.43
CA LEU A 179 0.67 5.16 -13.70
C LEU A 179 2.17 4.91 -13.48
N ALA A 180 2.78 5.53 -12.47
CA ALA A 180 4.18 5.30 -12.13
C ALA A 180 4.44 3.84 -11.71
N PHE A 181 3.50 3.24 -10.96
CA PHE A 181 3.57 1.83 -10.60
C PHE A 181 3.47 0.91 -11.82
N GLN A 182 2.49 1.13 -12.71
CA GLN A 182 2.38 0.35 -13.95
C GLN A 182 3.64 0.52 -14.83
N GLY A 183 4.13 1.76 -14.94
CA GLY A 183 5.38 2.07 -15.63
C GLY A 183 6.57 1.30 -15.05
N ALA A 184 6.68 1.21 -13.73
CA ALA A 184 7.71 0.40 -13.07
C ALA A 184 7.53 -1.10 -13.39
N VAL A 185 6.34 -1.67 -13.28
CA VAL A 185 6.07 -3.08 -13.60
C VAL A 185 6.47 -3.44 -15.04
N PHE A 186 6.10 -2.62 -16.03
CA PHE A 186 6.51 -2.85 -17.42
C PHE A 186 8.01 -2.63 -17.64
N SER A 187 8.59 -1.58 -17.06
CA SER A 187 10.04 -1.33 -17.14
C SER A 187 10.85 -2.47 -16.55
N ASN A 188 10.34 -3.08 -15.48
CA ASN A 188 10.93 -4.25 -14.84
C ASN A 188 10.87 -5.50 -15.72
N ALA A 189 9.75 -5.73 -16.41
CA ALA A 189 9.63 -6.81 -17.38
C ALA A 189 10.59 -6.63 -18.56
N VAL A 190 10.69 -5.41 -19.10
CA VAL A 190 11.63 -5.05 -20.16
C VAL A 190 13.08 -5.29 -19.72
N PHE A 191 13.44 -4.81 -18.52
CA PHE A 191 14.76 -5.01 -17.93
C PHE A 191 15.09 -6.48 -17.74
N ALA A 192 14.14 -7.26 -17.19
CA ALA A 192 14.31 -8.67 -16.94
C ALA A 192 14.49 -9.47 -18.23
N ALA A 193 13.60 -9.27 -19.20
CA ALA A 193 13.66 -9.96 -20.49
C ALA A 193 14.96 -9.69 -21.23
N ARG A 194 15.37 -8.41 -21.25
CA ARG A 194 16.60 -8.02 -21.93
C ARG A 194 17.82 -8.63 -21.26
N THR A 195 17.92 -8.49 -19.93
CA THR A 195 19.08 -9.03 -19.20
C THR A 195 19.13 -10.54 -19.36
N PHE A 196 17.98 -11.22 -19.29
CA PHE A 196 17.89 -12.66 -19.49
C PHE A 196 18.29 -13.09 -20.92
N ALA A 197 17.92 -12.33 -21.95
CA ALA A 197 18.29 -12.65 -23.34
C ALA A 197 19.76 -12.37 -23.68
N THR A 198 20.40 -11.45 -22.95
CA THR A 198 21.71 -10.88 -23.37
C THR A 198 22.84 -11.06 -22.37
N SER A 199 22.59 -11.57 -21.16
CA SER A 199 23.64 -11.71 -20.14
C SER A 199 24.77 -12.66 -20.56
N HIS A 200 24.45 -13.64 -21.41
CA HIS A 200 25.36 -14.66 -21.94
C HIS A 200 26.18 -14.18 -23.14
N CYS A 201 25.84 -13.02 -23.72
CA CYS A 201 26.47 -12.56 -24.94
C CYS A 201 27.92 -12.14 -24.69
N SER A 202 28.82 -12.45 -25.64
CA SER A 202 30.20 -11.99 -25.60
C SER A 202 30.25 -10.46 -25.73
N LEU A 203 31.02 -9.85 -24.84
CA LEU A 203 31.28 -8.43 -24.73
C LEU A 203 32.79 -8.24 -24.78
N GLN A 204 33.23 -7.25 -25.55
CA GLN A 204 34.61 -6.83 -25.49
C GLN A 204 34.82 -5.97 -24.24
N TYR A 205 35.54 -6.53 -23.27
CA TYR A 205 36.01 -5.80 -22.12
C TYR A 205 37.37 -5.17 -22.43
N HIS A 206 37.52 -3.89 -22.07
CA HIS A 206 38.77 -3.16 -22.18
C HIS A 206 39.24 -2.85 -20.77
N GLY A 207 40.28 -3.56 -20.33
CA GLY A 207 40.88 -3.38 -19.02
C GLY A 207 42.30 -2.84 -19.13
N TYR A 208 42.79 -2.32 -18.01
CA TYR A 208 44.21 -2.00 -17.83
C TYR A 208 44.73 -2.80 -16.64
N SER A 209 45.77 -3.58 -16.87
CA SER A 209 46.51 -4.29 -15.84
C SER A 209 47.92 -3.71 -15.73
N GLU A 210 48.47 -3.60 -14.52
CA GLU A 210 49.88 -3.21 -14.36
C GLU A 210 50.83 -4.22 -15.04
N GLN A 211 50.43 -5.49 -15.16
CA GLN A 211 51.27 -6.55 -15.74
C GLN A 211 51.14 -6.65 -17.27
N LEU A 212 49.94 -6.52 -17.82
CA LEU A 212 49.68 -6.66 -19.26
C LEU A 212 49.51 -5.32 -20.01
N GLY A 213 49.50 -4.19 -19.32
CA GLY A 213 49.09 -2.91 -19.89
C GLY A 213 47.61 -2.92 -20.26
N SER A 214 47.24 -2.17 -21.31
CA SER A 214 45.87 -2.21 -21.86
C SER A 214 45.63 -3.54 -22.58
N PHE A 215 44.63 -4.30 -22.14
CA PHE A 215 44.25 -5.57 -22.77
C PHE A 215 42.78 -5.57 -23.19
N LYS A 216 42.47 -6.40 -24.18
CA LYS A 216 41.12 -6.65 -24.66
C LYS A 216 40.81 -8.12 -24.49
N THR A 217 39.69 -8.43 -23.83
CA THR A 217 39.22 -9.81 -23.67
C THR A 217 37.75 -9.89 -23.97
N GLU A 218 37.32 -11.04 -24.48
CA GLU A 218 35.90 -11.38 -24.56
C GLU A 218 35.44 -11.94 -23.22
N THR A 219 34.32 -11.46 -22.72
CA THR A 219 33.68 -11.92 -21.48
C THR A 219 32.17 -11.72 -21.58
N SER A 220 31.39 -12.26 -20.66
CA SER A 220 29.93 -12.05 -20.59
C SER A 220 29.51 -11.26 -19.35
N PHE A 221 28.31 -10.67 -19.35
CA PHE A 221 27.78 -10.01 -18.15
C PHE A 221 27.59 -11.00 -16.99
N ASP A 222 27.25 -12.25 -17.28
CA ASP A 222 27.14 -13.31 -16.26
C ASP A 222 28.49 -13.58 -15.58
N GLU A 223 29.58 -13.65 -16.33
CA GLU A 223 30.93 -13.85 -15.78
C GLU A 223 31.35 -12.66 -14.91
N ILE A 224 31.20 -11.43 -15.42
CA ILE A 224 31.51 -10.21 -14.65
C ILE A 224 30.70 -10.18 -13.34
N TRP A 225 29.41 -10.54 -13.42
CA TRP A 225 28.52 -10.61 -12.28
C TRP A 225 28.96 -11.66 -11.26
N GLN A 226 29.29 -12.87 -11.71
CA GLN A 226 29.76 -13.94 -10.82
C GLN A 226 31.10 -13.59 -10.17
N ILE A 227 32.06 -13.05 -10.93
CA ILE A 227 33.36 -12.60 -10.39
C ILE A 227 33.12 -11.56 -9.30
N THR A 228 32.24 -10.59 -9.55
CA THR A 228 31.86 -9.58 -8.55
C THR A 228 31.24 -10.23 -7.31
N LEU A 229 30.23 -11.09 -7.49
CA LEU A 229 29.52 -11.69 -6.36
C LEU A 229 30.43 -12.60 -5.53
N ARG A 230 31.38 -13.29 -6.15
CA ARG A 230 32.40 -14.11 -5.46
C ARG A 230 33.28 -13.28 -4.53
N GLN A 231 33.44 -12.00 -4.81
CA GLN A 231 34.19 -11.05 -3.97
C GLN A 231 33.32 -10.37 -2.92
N SER A 232 31.99 -10.50 -3.02
CA SER A 232 31.05 -9.97 -2.03
C SER A 232 30.77 -10.99 -0.92
N ASN A 233 31.05 -10.61 0.33
CA ASN A 233 30.73 -11.42 1.51
C ASN A 233 29.21 -11.48 1.82
N PHE A 234 28.39 -10.68 1.15
CA PHE A 234 27.00 -10.46 1.57
C PHE A 234 25.99 -11.46 1.00
N LEU A 235 26.32 -12.16 -0.10
CA LEU A 235 25.37 -12.98 -0.86
C LEU A 235 25.93 -14.36 -1.22
N PHE A 236 26.43 -15.09 -0.21
CA PHE A 236 27.00 -16.43 -0.41
C PHE A 236 26.06 -17.39 -1.18
N PHE A 237 24.75 -17.33 -0.93
CA PHE A 237 23.77 -18.20 -1.59
C PHE A 237 23.44 -17.82 -3.05
N LEU A 238 23.77 -16.60 -3.50
CA LEU A 238 23.59 -16.17 -4.89
C LEU A 238 24.90 -16.20 -5.69
N ARG A 239 26.02 -16.56 -5.04
CA ARG A 239 27.37 -16.51 -5.62
C ARG A 239 27.49 -17.30 -6.92
N ASP A 240 26.87 -18.47 -6.98
CA ASP A 240 26.98 -19.39 -8.13
C ASP A 240 25.79 -19.28 -9.10
N ALA A 241 24.80 -18.45 -8.79
CA ALA A 241 23.66 -18.24 -9.68
C ALA A 241 24.03 -17.21 -10.78
N PRO A 242 23.80 -17.49 -12.07
CA PRO A 242 24.01 -16.51 -13.14
C PRO A 242 23.11 -15.29 -12.96
N LEU A 243 23.52 -14.14 -13.50
CA LEU A 243 22.76 -12.88 -13.44
C LEU A 243 21.36 -13.06 -14.01
N SER A 244 21.23 -13.78 -15.14
CA SER A 244 19.93 -14.06 -15.75
C SER A 244 18.95 -14.75 -14.80
N ALA A 245 19.40 -15.76 -14.05
CA ALA A 245 18.59 -16.49 -13.09
C ALA A 245 18.18 -15.59 -11.91
N GLN A 246 19.10 -14.77 -11.41
CA GLN A 246 18.81 -13.84 -10.32
C GLN A 246 17.79 -12.77 -10.75
N VAL A 247 17.95 -12.19 -11.93
CA VAL A 247 17.04 -11.19 -12.48
C VAL A 247 15.65 -11.80 -12.74
N MET A 248 15.59 -13.01 -13.30
CA MET A 248 14.34 -13.75 -13.48
C MET A 248 13.65 -14.01 -12.14
N PHE A 249 14.40 -14.48 -11.14
CA PHE A 249 13.88 -14.71 -9.80
C PHE A 249 13.33 -13.42 -9.18
N CYS A 250 14.06 -12.31 -9.26
CA CYS A 250 13.60 -11.00 -8.77
C CYS A 250 12.33 -10.53 -9.49
N TRP A 251 12.26 -10.74 -10.80
CA TRP A 251 11.08 -10.40 -11.59
C TRP A 251 9.87 -11.26 -11.21
N LEU A 252 10.03 -12.58 -11.04
CA LEU A 252 8.96 -13.45 -10.54
C LEU A 252 8.52 -13.06 -9.12
N LEU A 253 9.48 -12.73 -8.25
CA LEU A 253 9.21 -12.28 -6.89
C LEU A 253 8.44 -10.95 -6.86
N SER A 254 8.52 -10.13 -7.91
CA SER A 254 7.72 -8.90 -8.03
C SER A 254 6.21 -9.15 -8.08
N PHE A 255 5.77 -10.37 -8.44
CA PHE A 255 4.36 -10.78 -8.39
C PHE A 255 3.91 -11.25 -7.00
N ALA A 256 4.83 -11.46 -6.05
CA ALA A 256 4.49 -11.94 -4.71
C ALA A 256 3.45 -11.09 -3.96
N PRO A 257 3.48 -9.73 -4.00
CA PRO A 257 2.43 -8.90 -3.41
C PRO A 257 1.04 -9.18 -4.00
N LEU A 258 0.97 -9.40 -5.31
CA LEU A 258 -0.27 -9.70 -6.03
C LEU A 258 -0.78 -11.11 -5.68
N ILE A 259 0.10 -12.12 -5.71
CA ILE A 259 -0.22 -13.50 -5.33
C ILE A 259 -0.75 -13.54 -3.90
N HIS A 260 -0.06 -12.87 -2.97
CA HIS A 260 -0.49 -12.76 -1.59
C HIS A 260 -1.89 -12.10 -1.49
N ALA A 261 -2.12 -11.01 -2.22
CA ALA A 261 -3.41 -10.34 -2.23
C ALA A 261 -4.53 -11.23 -2.76
N ILE A 262 -4.27 -12.08 -3.77
CA ILE A 262 -5.21 -13.07 -4.30
C ILE A 262 -5.50 -14.12 -3.24
N LEU A 263 -4.49 -14.73 -2.64
CA LEU A 263 -4.66 -15.80 -1.64
C LEU A 263 -5.44 -15.34 -0.41
N GLU A 264 -5.20 -14.12 0.06
CA GLU A 264 -5.95 -13.54 1.17
C GLU A 264 -7.39 -13.15 0.80
N SER A 265 -7.63 -12.88 -0.48
CA SER A 265 -8.91 -12.37 -0.96
C SER A 265 -9.80 -13.43 -1.60
N LEU A 266 -9.33 -14.66 -1.81
CA LEU A 266 -10.11 -15.72 -2.43
C LEU A 266 -10.96 -16.45 -1.37
N PRO A 267 -12.28 -16.65 -1.58
CA PRO A 267 -13.07 -17.51 -0.71
C PRO A 267 -12.55 -18.95 -0.74
N GLY A 268 -12.55 -19.62 0.41
CA GLY A 268 -12.07 -21.01 0.49
C GLY A 268 -13.05 -22.03 -0.10
N ASP A 269 -14.34 -21.71 -0.18
CA ASP A 269 -15.42 -22.63 -0.50
C ASP A 269 -16.10 -22.38 -1.85
N ARG A 270 -15.84 -21.23 -2.50
CA ARG A 270 -16.51 -20.82 -3.75
C ARG A 270 -15.57 -20.09 -4.69
N TRP A 271 -15.78 -20.27 -5.99
CA TRP A 271 -15.13 -19.47 -7.00
C TRP A 271 -15.73 -18.07 -7.08
N VAL A 272 -14.89 -17.09 -7.39
CA VAL A 272 -15.27 -15.68 -7.47
C VAL A 272 -16.40 -15.44 -8.46
N TRP A 273 -16.42 -16.17 -9.58
CA TRP A 273 -17.42 -15.99 -10.64
C TRP A 273 -18.81 -16.52 -10.29
N ASP A 274 -18.90 -17.37 -9.26
CA ASP A 274 -20.16 -17.98 -8.80
C ASP A 274 -20.84 -17.14 -7.70
N LEU A 275 -20.16 -16.07 -7.24
CA LEU A 275 -20.71 -15.18 -6.23
C LEU A 275 -21.67 -14.18 -6.90
N ASP A 276 -22.91 -14.14 -6.41
CA ASP A 276 -23.88 -13.12 -6.80
C ASP A 276 -23.49 -11.79 -6.14
N PHE A 277 -23.03 -10.84 -6.96
CA PHE A 277 -22.57 -9.52 -6.55
C PHE A 277 -23.59 -8.41 -6.83
N THR A 278 -24.84 -8.76 -7.12
CA THR A 278 -25.90 -7.77 -7.29
C THR A 278 -26.01 -6.89 -6.03
N LEU A 279 -26.11 -5.58 -6.22
CA LEU A 279 -26.28 -4.61 -5.13
C LEU A 279 -27.73 -4.61 -4.60
N ASP A 280 -28.57 -5.52 -5.10
CA ASP A 280 -29.97 -5.62 -4.76
C ASP A 280 -30.15 -6.13 -3.32
N VAL A 281 -30.86 -5.33 -2.54
CA VAL A 281 -31.21 -5.63 -1.14
C VAL A 281 -32.25 -6.75 -1.06
N GLU A 282 -32.93 -7.04 -2.16
CA GLU A 282 -33.93 -8.10 -2.30
C GLU A 282 -33.49 -9.08 -3.39
N LYS A 283 -33.35 -10.37 -3.02
CA LYS A 283 -33.19 -11.43 -4.03
C LYS A 283 -34.43 -11.42 -4.93
N PRO A 284 -34.33 -11.82 -6.22
CA PRO A 284 -35.47 -11.85 -7.16
C PRO A 284 -36.68 -12.68 -6.69
N ASN A 285 -36.51 -13.50 -5.65
CA ASN A 285 -37.56 -14.31 -5.05
C ASN A 285 -38.24 -13.65 -3.83
N GLY A 286 -37.98 -12.36 -3.54
CA GLY A 286 -38.50 -11.66 -2.36
C GLY A 286 -37.95 -12.16 -1.02
N GLN A 287 -36.93 -13.02 -1.05
CA GLN A 287 -36.26 -13.48 0.17
C GLN A 287 -35.26 -12.44 0.64
N VAL A 288 -35.43 -12.01 1.90
CA VAL A 288 -34.47 -11.18 2.62
C VAL A 288 -33.14 -11.91 2.62
N ALA A 289 -32.10 -11.27 2.09
CA ALA A 289 -30.74 -11.80 2.11
C ALA A 289 -30.38 -12.29 3.53
N SER A 290 -29.87 -13.51 3.65
CA SER A 290 -29.64 -14.14 4.96
C SER A 290 -28.67 -13.29 5.82
N ALA A 291 -28.65 -13.52 7.14
CA ALA A 291 -27.68 -12.87 8.03
C ALA A 291 -26.20 -13.11 7.60
N ALA A 292 -25.94 -14.24 6.94
CA ALA A 292 -24.66 -14.56 6.31
C ALA A 292 -24.43 -13.77 5.01
N ASP A 293 -25.46 -13.56 4.19
CA ASP A 293 -25.40 -12.69 3.00
C ASP A 293 -25.21 -11.20 3.37
N THR A 294 -25.72 -10.78 4.54
CA THR A 294 -25.63 -9.39 5.02
C THR A 294 -24.39 -9.10 5.87
N SER A 295 -23.74 -10.13 6.44
CA SER A 295 -22.45 -9.96 7.10
C SER A 295 -21.37 -9.58 6.07
N GLY A 296 -21.47 -10.14 4.86
CA GLY A 296 -20.48 -10.00 3.79
C GLY A 296 -19.11 -10.56 4.19
N GLU A 297 -19.10 -11.44 5.20
CA GLU A 297 -17.90 -12.10 5.74
C GLU A 297 -17.80 -13.52 5.16
N TYR A 298 -16.59 -13.91 4.77
CA TYR A 298 -16.30 -15.26 4.28
C TYR A 298 -14.97 -15.74 4.84
N GLN A 299 -14.73 -17.05 4.84
CA GLN A 299 -13.44 -17.61 5.20
C GLN A 299 -12.58 -17.71 3.93
N ASN A 300 -11.39 -17.10 3.96
CA ASN A 300 -10.48 -17.15 2.83
C ASN A 300 -9.73 -18.49 2.76
N VAL A 301 -8.96 -18.69 1.67
CA VAL A 301 -8.12 -19.88 1.46
C VAL A 301 -7.09 -20.09 2.59
N LEU A 302 -6.66 -19.02 3.24
CA LEU A 302 -5.72 -19.08 4.37
C LEU A 302 -6.41 -19.30 5.73
N GLY A 303 -7.72 -19.53 5.73
CA GLY A 303 -8.52 -19.80 6.93
C GLY A 303 -8.94 -18.57 7.74
N GLY A 304 -8.63 -17.36 7.29
CA GLY A 304 -9.01 -16.10 7.93
C GLY A 304 -10.39 -15.59 7.49
N THR A 305 -11.13 -14.95 8.40
CA THR A 305 -12.46 -14.36 8.11
C THR A 305 -12.33 -12.97 7.47
N PHE A 306 -12.65 -12.80 6.20
CA PHE A 306 -12.52 -11.53 5.46
C PHE A 306 -13.86 -10.95 5.06
N THR A 307 -13.94 -9.63 4.95
CA THR A 307 -15.07 -8.96 4.30
C THR A 307 -14.76 -8.66 2.84
N PHE A 308 -15.75 -8.57 1.96
CA PHE A 308 -15.50 -8.13 0.57
C PHE A 308 -14.82 -6.76 0.48
N GLY A 309 -15.14 -5.85 1.41
CA GLY A 309 -14.45 -4.56 1.50
C GLY A 309 -12.97 -4.68 1.84
N ASP A 310 -12.61 -5.62 2.71
CA ASP A 310 -11.21 -5.94 3.03
C ASP A 310 -10.46 -6.49 1.82
N SER A 311 -11.12 -7.35 1.05
CA SER A 311 -10.58 -7.96 -0.16
C SER A 311 -10.37 -6.94 -1.27
N VAL A 312 -11.32 -6.03 -1.48
CA VAL A 312 -11.16 -4.91 -2.42
C VAL A 312 -9.94 -4.07 -2.07
N MET A 313 -9.73 -3.76 -0.79
CA MET A 313 -8.55 -3.01 -0.33
C MET A 313 -7.25 -3.81 -0.46
N MET A 314 -7.28 -5.12 -0.24
CA MET A 314 -6.10 -5.98 -0.37
C MET A 314 -5.68 -6.16 -1.84
N LEU A 315 -6.63 -6.51 -2.71
CA LEU A 315 -6.41 -6.69 -4.15
C LEU A 315 -5.96 -5.38 -4.81
N SER A 316 -6.61 -4.25 -4.50
CA SER A 316 -6.19 -2.95 -5.03
C SER A 316 -4.76 -2.58 -4.60
N SER A 317 -4.36 -2.88 -3.36
CA SER A 317 -2.97 -2.69 -2.92
C SER A 317 -2.00 -3.61 -3.67
N GLY A 318 -2.38 -4.87 -3.93
CA GLY A 318 -1.55 -5.82 -4.69
C GLY A 318 -1.40 -5.44 -6.17
N LEU A 319 -2.45 -4.83 -6.75
CA LEU A 319 -2.51 -4.35 -8.13
C LEU A 319 -1.89 -2.96 -8.32
N GLY A 320 -1.49 -2.29 -7.24
CA GLY A 320 -0.97 -0.92 -7.28
C GLY A 320 -2.01 0.11 -7.74
N MET A 321 -3.27 -0.08 -7.36
CA MET A 321 -4.36 0.87 -7.59
C MET A 321 -4.44 1.91 -6.47
N TYR A 322 -3.69 3.00 -6.61
CA TYR A 322 -3.53 4.01 -5.55
C TYR A 322 -4.78 4.83 -5.24
N LEU A 323 -5.76 4.92 -6.15
CA LEU A 323 -7.06 5.56 -5.87
C LEU A 323 -7.85 4.83 -4.79
N ILE A 324 -7.65 3.52 -4.66
CA ILE A 324 -8.33 2.69 -3.65
C ILE A 324 -7.39 2.42 -2.47
N ASP A 325 -6.11 2.13 -2.72
CA ASP A 325 -5.12 1.87 -1.66
C ASP A 325 -4.98 3.04 -0.67
N GLU A 326 -5.04 4.29 -1.13
CA GLU A 326 -4.98 5.47 -0.24
C GLU A 326 -6.22 5.64 0.67
N GLN A 327 -7.30 4.93 0.38
CA GLN A 327 -8.48 4.87 1.25
C GLN A 327 -8.24 3.95 2.46
N SER A 328 -7.45 2.88 2.28
CA SER A 328 -7.18 1.82 3.25
C SER A 328 -6.61 2.30 4.59
N PRO A 329 -5.67 3.27 4.69
CA PRO A 329 -5.24 3.77 5.99
C PRO A 329 -6.21 4.79 6.62
N SER A 330 -6.94 5.55 5.80
CA SER A 330 -7.74 6.69 6.26
C SER A 330 -9.13 6.28 6.77
N TYR A 331 -9.76 5.33 6.09
CA TYR A 331 -11.10 4.85 6.44
C TYR A 331 -11.16 4.10 7.78
N PRO A 332 -10.41 3.00 8.01
CA PRO A 332 -10.45 2.30 9.29
C PRO A 332 -9.99 3.19 10.43
N ARG A 333 -9.05 4.11 10.19
CA ARG A 333 -8.64 5.13 11.16
C ARG A 333 -9.81 5.98 11.63
N THR A 334 -10.54 6.57 10.70
CA THR A 334 -11.64 7.47 11.04
C THR A 334 -12.78 6.71 11.70
N LYS A 335 -13.05 5.49 11.24
CA LYS A 335 -14.03 4.59 11.88
C LYS A 335 -13.63 4.27 13.33
N THR A 336 -12.38 3.87 13.56
CA THR A 336 -11.84 3.61 14.90
C THR A 336 -11.94 4.84 15.80
N TYR A 337 -11.58 6.02 15.32
CA TYR A 337 -11.69 7.24 16.12
C TYR A 337 -13.13 7.59 16.46
N LYS A 338 -14.07 7.47 15.52
CA LYS A 338 -15.50 7.72 15.81
C LYS A 338 -16.02 6.79 16.90
N VAL A 339 -15.61 5.51 16.89
CA VAL A 339 -15.98 4.55 17.95
C VAL A 339 -15.36 4.95 19.29
N LEU A 340 -14.06 5.22 19.32
CA LEU A 340 -13.35 5.59 20.57
C LEU A 340 -13.83 6.94 21.14
N ASP A 341 -14.10 7.93 20.29
CA ASP A 341 -14.59 9.25 20.71
C ASP A 341 -16.02 9.17 21.26
N LYS A 342 -16.89 8.38 20.61
CA LYS A 342 -18.24 8.11 21.13
C LYS A 342 -18.16 7.46 22.51
N LEU A 343 -17.29 6.47 22.65
CA LEU A 343 -17.11 5.74 23.90
C LEU A 343 -16.59 6.64 25.03
N LEU A 344 -15.59 7.48 24.73
CA LEU A 344 -15.07 8.47 25.68
C LEU A 344 -16.16 9.48 26.09
N HIS A 345 -17.03 9.89 25.17
CA HIS A 345 -18.15 10.78 25.48
C HIS A 345 -19.14 10.11 26.43
N CYS A 346 -19.57 8.88 26.13
CA CYS A 346 -20.49 8.12 26.98
C CYS A 346 -19.92 7.93 28.40
N LEU A 347 -18.63 7.60 28.51
CA LEU A 347 -17.95 7.43 29.80
C LEU A 347 -17.86 8.73 30.61
N LYS A 348 -17.73 9.88 29.94
CA LYS A 348 -17.74 11.19 30.62
C LYS A 348 -19.13 11.55 31.14
N GLU A 349 -20.17 11.30 30.36
CA GLU A 349 -21.56 11.57 30.76
C GLU A 349 -22.05 10.65 31.90
N ASP A 350 -21.66 9.37 31.88
CA ASP A 350 -22.08 8.39 32.88
C ASP A 350 -21.47 8.61 34.27
N SER A 351 -20.40 9.41 34.39
CA SER A 351 -19.73 9.70 35.66
C SER A 351 -20.63 10.39 36.71
N GLY A 352 -21.82 10.87 36.32
CA GLY A 352 -22.78 11.52 37.21
C GLY A 352 -23.90 10.63 37.80
N THR A 353 -24.09 9.38 37.36
CA THR A 353 -25.22 8.54 37.82
C THR A 353 -24.82 7.10 38.14
N GLY A 354 -24.70 6.78 39.44
CA GLY A 354 -23.98 5.61 39.98
C GLY A 354 -24.53 4.20 39.71
N GLU A 355 -25.66 4.02 39.02
CA GLU A 355 -26.26 2.68 38.78
C GLU A 355 -26.15 2.19 37.33
N LYS A 356 -25.92 3.09 36.35
CA LYS A 356 -25.75 2.73 34.93
C LYS A 356 -24.29 2.45 34.53
N SER A 357 -23.35 2.76 35.41
CA SER A 357 -21.93 2.83 35.08
C SER A 357 -21.28 1.44 34.90
N VAL A 358 -21.75 0.40 35.61
CA VAL A 358 -21.16 -0.95 35.59
C VAL A 358 -21.35 -1.64 34.22
N THR A 359 -22.54 -1.56 33.63
CA THR A 359 -22.79 -2.07 32.25
C THR A 359 -21.99 -1.30 31.19
N SER A 360 -21.74 -0.01 31.43
CA SER A 360 -20.97 0.87 30.54
C SER A 360 -19.50 0.43 30.41
N SER A 361 -18.86 0.01 31.51
CA SER A 361 -17.45 -0.40 31.50
C SER A 361 -17.17 -1.70 30.73
N GLN A 362 -18.09 -2.67 30.81
CA GLN A 362 -17.93 -3.97 30.18
C GLN A 362 -18.14 -3.91 28.67
N ASP A 363 -19.17 -3.17 28.24
CA ASP A 363 -19.42 -2.90 26.83
C ASP A 363 -18.27 -2.04 26.26
N ALA A 364 -17.73 -1.11 27.06
CA ALA A 364 -16.58 -0.31 26.66
C ALA A 364 -15.30 -1.14 26.38
N LEU A 365 -14.99 -2.14 27.21
CA LEU A 365 -13.84 -3.02 26.98
C LEU A 365 -14.00 -3.86 25.69
N ASN A 366 -15.21 -4.34 25.41
CA ASN A 366 -15.51 -5.05 24.17
C ASN A 366 -15.43 -4.12 22.95
N ASP A 367 -15.96 -2.92 23.07
CA ASP A 367 -15.98 -1.89 22.02
C ASP A 367 -14.59 -1.32 21.73
N MET A 368 -13.65 -1.35 22.69
CA MET A 368 -12.24 -1.02 22.46
C MET A 368 -11.47 -2.13 21.74
N ARG A 369 -11.83 -3.40 21.97
CA ARG A 369 -11.14 -4.55 21.38
C ARG A 369 -11.30 -4.59 19.86
N GLN A 370 -12.52 -4.39 19.37
CA GLN A 370 -12.81 -4.52 17.95
C GLN A 370 -12.00 -3.53 17.07
N PRO A 371 -11.89 -2.23 17.40
CA PRO A 371 -11.03 -1.29 16.68
C PRO A 371 -9.55 -1.68 16.67
N LEU A 372 -9.01 -2.20 17.78
CA LEU A 372 -7.62 -2.65 17.85
C LEU A 372 -7.38 -3.88 16.98
N GLN A 373 -8.31 -4.83 16.96
CA GLN A 373 -8.23 -6.00 16.09
C GLN A 373 -8.33 -5.63 14.61
N ILE A 374 -9.28 -4.75 14.24
CA ILE A 374 -9.41 -4.20 12.89
C ILE A 374 -8.11 -3.48 12.50
N TYR A 375 -7.56 -2.67 13.41
CA TYR A 375 -6.33 -1.95 13.13
C TYR A 375 -5.13 -2.87 12.92
N THR A 376 -4.94 -3.85 13.81
CA THR A 376 -3.85 -4.83 13.73
C THR A 376 -3.93 -5.59 12.42
N ARG A 377 -5.08 -6.18 12.16
CA ARG A 377 -5.28 -7.08 11.01
C ARG A 377 -5.28 -6.34 9.67
N ASN A 378 -5.99 -5.21 9.59
CA ASN A 378 -6.23 -4.56 8.31
C ASN A 378 -5.19 -3.49 7.96
N ALA A 379 -4.56 -2.85 8.95
CA ALA A 379 -3.58 -1.80 8.67
C ALA A 379 -2.14 -2.27 8.96
N LEU A 380 -1.86 -2.78 10.16
CA LEU A 380 -0.49 -3.13 10.54
C LEU A 380 0.04 -4.38 9.81
N THR A 381 -0.71 -5.48 9.81
CA THR A 381 -0.29 -6.71 9.12
C THR A 381 -0.14 -6.45 7.62
N ARG A 382 -1.09 -5.74 7.00
CA ARG A 382 -0.99 -5.36 5.57
C ARG A 382 0.22 -4.46 5.30
N CYS A 383 0.46 -3.45 6.14
CA CYS A 383 1.61 -2.58 6.02
C CYS A 383 2.92 -3.36 6.15
N PHE A 384 3.04 -4.23 7.15
CA PHE A 384 4.22 -5.09 7.35
C PHE A 384 4.50 -5.95 6.12
N LEU A 385 3.49 -6.66 5.63
CA LEU A 385 3.59 -7.50 4.45
C LEU A 385 3.94 -6.69 3.20
N LYS A 386 3.39 -5.47 3.06
CA LYS A 386 3.72 -4.56 1.97
C LYS A 386 5.16 -4.08 2.06
N VAL A 387 5.66 -3.73 3.24
CA VAL A 387 7.07 -3.34 3.41
C VAL A 387 8.01 -4.49 3.07
N ILE A 388 7.68 -5.71 3.46
CA ILE A 388 8.51 -6.88 3.15
C ILE A 388 8.45 -7.20 1.65
N THR A 389 7.25 -7.45 1.13
CA THR A 389 7.08 -7.96 -0.23
C THR A 389 7.31 -6.87 -1.28
N LEU A 390 6.66 -5.71 -1.15
CA LEU A 390 6.80 -4.62 -2.11
C LEU A 390 8.04 -3.75 -1.84
N GLY A 391 8.37 -3.51 -0.57
CA GLY A 391 9.53 -2.69 -0.21
C GLY A 391 10.85 -3.43 -0.37
N LEU A 392 11.12 -4.39 0.51
CA LEU A 392 12.40 -5.09 0.57
C LEU A 392 12.62 -6.00 -0.64
N PHE A 393 11.68 -6.90 -0.92
CA PHE A 393 11.87 -7.93 -1.95
C PHE A 393 11.68 -7.42 -3.37
N ASN A 394 10.67 -6.57 -3.61
CA ASN A 394 10.45 -6.02 -4.94
C ASN A 394 11.32 -4.77 -5.17
N SER A 395 11.07 -3.68 -4.44
CA SER A 395 11.70 -2.39 -4.75
C SER A 395 13.19 -2.37 -4.46
N ALA A 396 13.63 -2.72 -3.25
CA ALA A 396 15.03 -2.56 -2.85
C ALA A 396 15.95 -3.50 -3.64
N LEU A 397 15.63 -4.78 -3.70
CA LEU A 397 16.40 -5.78 -4.45
C LEU A 397 16.53 -5.38 -5.92
N GLN A 398 15.42 -4.99 -6.54
CA GLN A 398 15.39 -4.59 -7.94
C GLN A 398 16.18 -3.31 -8.21
N ILE A 399 16.05 -2.29 -7.37
CA ILE A 399 16.84 -1.06 -7.50
C ILE A 399 18.34 -1.39 -7.44
N HIS A 400 18.75 -2.25 -6.50
CA HIS A 400 20.15 -2.69 -6.40
C HIS A 400 20.63 -3.41 -7.65
N VAL A 401 19.84 -4.35 -8.17
CA VAL A 401 20.17 -5.08 -9.41
C VAL A 401 20.20 -4.14 -10.62
N GLN A 402 19.22 -3.24 -10.77
CA GLN A 402 19.15 -2.25 -11.85
C GLN A 402 20.34 -1.30 -11.84
N ILE A 403 20.72 -0.78 -10.67
CA ILE A 403 21.90 0.11 -10.53
C ILE A 403 23.18 -0.65 -10.85
N SER A 404 23.29 -1.91 -10.42
CA SER A 404 24.45 -2.75 -10.75
C SER A 404 24.54 -2.96 -12.26
N VAL A 405 23.48 -3.44 -12.90
CA VAL A 405 23.48 -3.65 -14.35
C VAL A 405 23.71 -2.35 -15.13
N TYR A 406 23.19 -1.22 -14.63
CA TYR A 406 23.49 0.10 -15.18
C TYR A 406 24.97 0.46 -15.09
N ALA A 407 25.62 0.18 -13.95
CA ALA A 407 27.03 0.46 -13.77
C ALA A 407 27.93 -0.41 -14.64
N MET A 408 27.65 -1.72 -14.77
CA MET A 408 28.41 -2.60 -15.70
C MET A 408 28.32 -2.06 -17.12
N PHE A 409 27.12 -1.69 -17.53
CA PHE A 409 26.87 -1.20 -18.87
C PHE A 409 27.59 0.11 -19.17
N ARG A 410 27.57 1.05 -18.23
CA ARG A 410 28.28 2.32 -18.38
C ARG A 410 29.80 2.14 -18.46
N ALA A 411 30.34 1.11 -17.82
CA ALA A 411 31.75 0.75 -17.94
C ALA A 411 32.08 0.13 -19.30
N THR A 412 31.15 -0.63 -19.89
CA THR A 412 31.39 -1.36 -21.16
C THR A 412 30.92 -0.61 -22.41
N SER A 413 30.05 0.40 -22.30
CA SER A 413 29.36 1.03 -23.43
C SER A 413 29.12 2.52 -23.22
N ALA A 414 29.31 3.31 -24.28
CA ALA A 414 29.17 4.77 -24.29
C ALA A 414 27.80 5.26 -24.84
N ASN A 415 26.74 4.45 -24.81
CA ASN A 415 25.45 4.83 -25.40
C ASN A 415 24.54 5.67 -24.47
N LYS A 416 24.53 7.00 -24.68
CA LYS A 416 23.73 7.98 -23.91
C LYS A 416 22.21 7.74 -23.93
N ALA A 417 21.64 7.18 -25.00
CA ALA A 417 20.19 6.98 -25.09
C ALA A 417 19.70 5.85 -24.18
N VAL A 418 20.50 4.78 -24.07
CA VAL A 418 20.24 3.65 -23.18
C VAL A 418 20.38 4.07 -21.72
N ASP A 419 21.31 4.98 -21.42
CA ASP A 419 21.47 5.55 -20.08
C ASP A 419 20.22 6.26 -19.59
N PHE A 420 19.60 7.09 -20.43
CA PHE A 420 18.38 7.81 -20.06
C PHE A 420 17.25 6.85 -19.68
N GLN A 421 16.97 5.83 -20.50
CA GLN A 421 15.90 4.86 -20.22
C GLN A 421 16.13 4.12 -18.89
N ARG A 422 17.38 3.73 -18.60
CA ARG A 422 17.74 3.04 -17.35
C ARG A 422 17.61 3.96 -16.13
N LEU A 423 18.04 5.21 -16.25
CA LEU A 423 17.90 6.20 -15.19
C LEU A 423 16.44 6.54 -14.89
N VAL A 424 15.59 6.62 -15.92
CA VAL A 424 14.14 6.78 -15.73
C VAL A 424 13.56 5.57 -14.99
N SER A 425 13.94 4.35 -15.35
CA SER A 425 13.50 3.13 -14.65
C SER A 425 13.93 3.14 -13.17
N ILE A 426 15.19 3.46 -12.89
CA ILE A 426 15.70 3.58 -11.51
C ILE A 426 14.94 4.68 -10.76
N GLY A 427 14.70 5.83 -11.39
CA GLY A 427 13.95 6.95 -10.82
C GLY A 427 12.51 6.60 -10.47
N LEU A 428 11.82 5.85 -11.35
CA LEU A 428 10.46 5.34 -11.09
C LEU A 428 10.43 4.36 -9.91
N SER A 429 11.40 3.43 -9.85
CA SER A 429 11.53 2.48 -8.74
C SER A 429 11.80 3.19 -7.41
N VAL A 430 12.70 4.18 -7.39
CA VAL A 430 12.98 5.02 -6.20
C VAL A 430 11.75 5.83 -5.81
N GLY A 431 11.04 6.43 -6.78
CA GLY A 431 9.79 7.16 -6.52
C GLY A 431 8.72 6.26 -5.88
N SER A 432 8.54 5.04 -6.40
CA SER A 432 7.65 4.03 -5.82
C SER A 432 8.05 3.67 -4.38
N ALA A 433 9.34 3.47 -4.12
CA ALA A 433 9.87 3.23 -2.77
C ALA A 433 9.56 4.37 -1.80
N LEU A 434 9.68 5.63 -2.23
CA LEU A 434 9.33 6.80 -1.43
C LEU A 434 7.83 6.86 -1.13
N PHE A 435 6.95 6.53 -2.09
CA PHE A 435 5.51 6.44 -1.84
C PHE A 435 5.15 5.37 -0.82
N LEU A 436 5.86 4.23 -0.83
CA LEU A 436 5.69 3.20 0.18
C LEU A 436 6.08 3.70 1.57
N LEU A 437 7.20 4.41 1.71
CA LEU A 437 7.63 5.00 2.99
C LEU A 437 6.60 6.00 3.55
N ILE A 438 5.98 6.81 2.67
CA ILE A 438 4.88 7.70 3.06
C ILE A 438 3.69 6.91 3.62
N ASN A 439 3.35 5.76 3.02
CA ASN A 439 2.27 4.90 3.52
C ASN A 439 2.64 4.30 4.89
N VAL A 440 3.87 3.81 5.05
CA VAL A 440 4.38 3.29 6.33
C VAL A 440 4.27 4.34 7.44
N GLU A 441 4.70 5.57 7.16
CA GLU A 441 4.63 6.67 8.11
C GLU A 441 3.18 6.96 8.54
N LYS A 442 2.24 6.99 7.58
CA LYS A 442 0.80 7.16 7.87
C LYS A 442 0.28 6.07 8.80
N VAL A 443 0.61 4.80 8.54
CA VAL A 443 0.17 3.67 9.36
C VAL A 443 0.78 3.72 10.76
N LEU A 444 2.09 3.97 10.88
CA LEU A 444 2.77 4.06 12.18
C LEU A 444 2.25 5.24 13.03
N ASN A 445 2.03 6.40 12.41
CA ASN A 445 1.45 7.57 13.07
C ASN A 445 0.01 7.29 13.53
N TYR A 446 -0.79 6.61 12.69
CA TYR A 446 -2.14 6.19 13.07
C TYR A 446 -2.11 5.26 14.28
N GLY A 447 -1.28 4.22 14.28
CA GLY A 447 -1.17 3.30 15.41
C GLY A 447 -0.76 3.98 16.70
N SER A 448 0.20 4.90 16.63
CA SER A 448 0.62 5.69 17.79
C SER A 448 -0.54 6.48 18.38
N THR A 449 -1.40 7.04 17.53
CA THR A 449 -2.54 7.85 17.98
C THR A 449 -3.70 6.98 18.48
N ALA A 450 -3.93 5.82 17.86
CA ALA A 450 -4.97 4.88 18.29
C ALA A 450 -4.66 4.31 19.68
N ILE A 451 -3.40 3.93 19.93
CA ILE A 451 -2.95 3.45 21.24
C ILE A 451 -3.14 4.52 22.30
N ARG A 452 -2.72 5.77 22.04
CA ARG A 452 -2.95 6.89 22.98
C ARG A 452 -4.42 7.08 23.34
N LYS A 453 -5.32 7.09 22.34
CA LYS A 453 -6.76 7.20 22.62
C LYS A 453 -7.31 6.06 23.46
N VAL A 454 -6.78 4.85 23.25
CA VAL A 454 -7.16 3.68 24.04
C VAL A 454 -6.61 3.79 25.46
N GLU A 455 -5.38 4.28 25.65
CA GLU A 455 -4.80 4.60 26.95
C GLU A 455 -5.65 5.64 27.70
N ASP A 456 -6.12 6.68 27.01
CA ASP A 456 -7.01 7.70 27.58
C ASP A 456 -8.34 7.10 28.07
N VAL A 457 -8.95 6.21 27.28
CA VAL A 457 -10.18 5.50 27.67
C VAL A 457 -9.91 4.59 28.88
N MET A 458 -8.80 3.86 28.87
CA MET A 458 -8.44 2.94 29.97
C MET A 458 -8.16 3.70 31.27
N ALA A 459 -7.51 4.87 31.19
CA ALA A 459 -7.29 5.73 32.35
C ALA A 459 -8.63 6.16 32.99
N HIS A 460 -9.62 6.54 32.16
CA HIS A 460 -10.95 6.90 32.64
C HIS A 460 -11.70 5.72 33.28
N ILE A 461 -11.54 4.51 32.74
CA ILE A 461 -12.11 3.28 33.34
C ILE A 461 -11.45 3.00 34.71
N ASN A 462 -10.13 3.16 34.82
CA ASN A 462 -9.41 2.92 36.07
C ASN A 462 -9.74 3.95 37.17
N GLU A 463 -10.02 5.20 36.79
CA GLU A 463 -10.46 6.24 37.73
C GLU A 463 -11.88 6.01 38.24
N SER A 464 -12.73 5.34 37.44
CA SER A 464 -14.06 4.93 37.88
C SER A 464 -13.96 3.79 38.89
N ALA A 465 -14.22 4.08 40.17
CA ALA A 465 -14.10 3.16 41.32
C ALA A 465 -15.16 2.04 41.33
N MET A 466 -15.30 1.29 40.24
CA MET A 466 -16.29 0.22 40.11
C MET A 466 -15.75 -1.12 40.59
N PRO A 467 -16.60 -1.96 41.21
CA PRO A 467 -16.20 -3.31 41.59
C PRO A 467 -15.90 -4.16 40.34
N VAL A 468 -14.68 -4.68 40.26
CA VAL A 468 -14.22 -5.49 39.12
C VAL A 468 -14.90 -6.85 39.12
N THR A 469 -15.60 -7.20 38.04
CA THR A 469 -16.16 -8.55 37.87
C THR A 469 -15.17 -9.49 37.15
N TRP A 470 -15.33 -10.81 37.32
CA TRP A 470 -14.52 -11.81 36.59
C TRP A 470 -14.60 -11.67 35.06
N LYS A 471 -15.76 -11.24 34.55
CA LYS A 471 -15.96 -11.03 33.11
C LYS A 471 -15.20 -9.80 32.62
N ASP A 472 -15.06 -8.76 33.45
CA ASP A 472 -14.20 -7.60 33.15
C ASP A 472 -12.74 -8.01 33.10
N LEU A 473 -12.30 -8.88 34.01
CA LEU A 473 -10.95 -9.42 33.99
C LEU A 473 -10.66 -10.21 32.69
N LYS A 474 -11.61 -11.04 32.25
CA LYS A 474 -11.50 -11.77 30.96
C LYS A 474 -11.40 -10.80 29.77
N ASN A 475 -12.27 -9.79 29.74
CA ASN A 475 -12.26 -8.77 28.68
C ASN A 475 -10.98 -7.93 28.71
N TYR A 476 -10.48 -7.60 29.89
CA TYR A 476 -9.21 -6.92 30.10
C TYR A 476 -8.03 -7.74 29.57
N PHE A 477 -7.96 -9.04 29.86
CA PHE A 477 -6.92 -9.90 29.29
C PHE A 477 -7.02 -10.03 27.77
N ALA A 478 -8.24 -10.13 27.22
CA ALA A 478 -8.45 -10.16 25.77
C ALA A 478 -8.02 -8.84 25.11
N TYR A 479 -8.32 -7.72 25.75
CA TYR A 479 -7.85 -6.38 25.37
C TYR A 479 -6.32 -6.31 25.41
N ARG A 480 -5.69 -6.70 26.52
CA ARG A 480 -4.23 -6.64 26.70
C ARG A 480 -3.50 -7.52 25.69
N SER A 481 -4.11 -8.67 25.33
CA SER A 481 -3.64 -9.51 24.23
C SER A 481 -3.68 -8.78 22.89
N ALA A 482 -4.78 -8.08 22.57
CA ALA A 482 -4.89 -7.28 21.35
C ALA A 482 -3.89 -6.11 21.34
N GLU A 483 -3.70 -5.41 22.45
CA GLU A 483 -2.71 -4.34 22.61
C GLU A 483 -1.28 -4.86 22.38
N ASN A 484 -0.93 -6.00 23.00
CA ASN A 484 0.38 -6.64 22.81
C ASN A 484 0.60 -7.02 21.33
N GLN A 485 -0.43 -7.48 20.63
CA GLN A 485 -0.36 -7.74 19.19
C GLN A 485 -0.09 -6.46 18.39
N VAL A 486 -0.80 -5.37 18.67
CA VAL A 486 -0.56 -4.06 18.05
C VAL A 486 0.88 -3.62 18.25
N MET A 487 1.40 -3.70 19.48
CA MET A 487 2.77 -3.30 19.82
C MET A 487 3.82 -4.15 19.10
N ARG A 488 3.60 -5.46 19.01
CA ARG A 488 4.46 -6.39 18.27
C ARG A 488 4.49 -6.05 16.78
N TYR A 489 3.33 -5.97 16.14
CA TYR A 489 3.26 -5.68 14.70
C TYR A 489 3.76 -4.27 14.36
N ARG A 490 3.51 -3.28 15.22
CA ARG A 490 4.09 -1.93 15.07
C ARG A 490 5.62 -1.98 15.10
N SER A 491 6.19 -2.77 16.00
CA SER A 491 7.64 -2.98 16.07
C SER A 491 8.16 -3.65 14.81
N TYR A 492 7.47 -4.67 14.30
CA TYR A 492 7.82 -5.33 13.04
C TYR A 492 7.78 -4.36 11.85
N VAL A 493 6.71 -3.57 11.70
CA VAL A 493 6.65 -2.52 10.65
C VAL A 493 7.81 -1.54 10.79
N ARG A 494 8.13 -1.10 12.01
CA ARG A 494 9.23 -0.15 12.25
C ARG A 494 10.60 -0.73 11.86
N TYR A 495 10.91 -1.95 12.30
CA TYR A 495 12.19 -2.59 11.98
C TYR A 495 12.31 -2.89 10.48
N SER A 496 11.25 -3.41 9.85
CA SER A 496 11.22 -3.61 8.40
C SER A 496 11.36 -2.30 7.63
N ALA A 497 10.77 -1.20 8.10
CA ALA A 497 10.91 0.11 7.49
C ALA A 497 12.33 0.67 7.62
N VAL A 498 12.98 0.50 8.78
CA VAL A 498 14.38 0.89 8.98
C VAL A 498 15.28 0.09 8.05
N ALA A 499 15.11 -1.24 7.98
CA ALA A 499 15.85 -2.08 7.05
C ALA A 499 15.64 -1.61 5.59
N PHE A 500 14.40 -1.30 5.22
CA PHE A 500 14.07 -0.82 3.88
C PHE A 500 14.74 0.52 3.56
N VAL A 501 14.70 1.50 4.48
CA VAL A 501 15.39 2.79 4.33
C VAL A 501 16.90 2.60 4.19
N LEU A 502 17.50 1.72 4.99
CA LEU A 502 18.93 1.41 4.87
C LEU A 502 19.25 0.80 3.50
N CYS A 503 18.45 -0.14 3.01
CA CYS A 503 18.63 -0.71 1.68
C CYS A 503 18.52 0.34 0.57
N ILE A 504 17.55 1.27 0.64
CA ILE A 504 17.42 2.37 -0.32
C ILE A 504 18.58 3.35 -0.20
N GLY A 505 19.02 3.70 1.02
CA GLY A 505 20.18 4.56 1.24
C GLY A 505 21.47 3.98 0.65
N LEU A 506 21.68 2.67 0.81
CA LEU A 506 22.78 1.94 0.18
C LEU A 506 22.66 1.95 -1.35
N ALA A 507 21.45 1.76 -1.90
CA ALA A 507 21.22 1.85 -3.33
C ALA A 507 21.51 3.24 -3.87
N MET A 508 21.10 4.31 -3.19
CA MET A 508 21.38 5.69 -3.61
C MET A 508 22.87 6.01 -3.52
N THR A 509 23.55 5.53 -2.49
CA THR A 509 25.01 5.65 -2.35
C THR A 509 25.70 4.95 -3.52
N LYS A 510 25.25 3.74 -3.86
CA LYS A 510 25.69 2.99 -5.03
C LYS A 510 25.45 3.81 -6.31
N LEU A 511 24.24 4.28 -6.56
CA LEU A 511 23.96 5.12 -7.74
C LEU A 511 24.88 6.33 -7.83
N GLY A 512 25.14 7.03 -6.71
CA GLY A 512 26.08 8.16 -6.68
C GLY A 512 27.52 7.75 -7.02
N MET A 513 27.97 6.60 -6.53
CA MET A 513 29.28 6.03 -6.88
C MET A 513 29.37 5.68 -8.37
N VAL A 514 28.30 5.24 -9.04
CA VAL A 514 28.30 5.00 -10.50
C VAL A 514 28.71 6.24 -11.29
N PHE A 515 28.37 7.45 -10.82
CA PHE A 515 28.75 8.69 -11.46
C PHE A 515 30.14 9.21 -11.08
N ARG A 516 30.62 8.89 -9.87
CA ARG A 516 31.92 9.34 -9.35
C ARG A 516 33.05 8.42 -9.79
N CYS A 517 32.89 7.13 -9.52
CA CYS A 517 33.86 6.06 -9.73
C CYS A 517 33.09 4.78 -10.08
N PRO A 518 32.66 4.59 -11.35
CA PRO A 518 31.89 3.42 -11.75
C PRO A 518 32.60 2.10 -11.42
N ASP A 519 33.93 2.09 -11.41
CA ASP A 519 34.76 0.93 -11.10
C ASP A 519 34.79 0.63 -9.58
N ALA A 520 34.74 1.64 -8.72
CA ALA A 520 34.76 1.46 -7.26
C ALA A 520 33.50 0.76 -6.72
N LEU A 521 32.40 0.79 -7.48
CA LEU A 521 31.12 0.19 -7.12
C LEU A 521 31.17 -1.34 -6.95
N TRP A 522 32.17 -1.96 -7.55
CA TRP A 522 32.27 -3.39 -7.77
C TRP A 522 33.30 -4.07 -6.89
N ASN A 523 33.93 -3.33 -5.96
CA ASN A 523 35.24 -3.74 -5.47
C ASN A 523 36.23 -3.98 -6.62
N LEU A 524 36.04 -3.36 -7.79
CA LEU A 524 37.03 -3.31 -8.88
C LEU A 524 38.09 -2.25 -8.62
N GLY A 525 38.35 -1.93 -7.34
CA GLY A 525 39.57 -1.26 -6.89
C GLY A 525 39.67 -0.93 -5.41
N SER A 526 40.71 -1.48 -4.78
CA SER A 526 41.34 -0.94 -3.59
C SER A 526 41.78 0.50 -3.81
N GLN A 527 42.04 1.18 -2.70
CA GLN A 527 42.47 2.57 -2.62
C GLN A 527 43.68 2.94 -3.51
N HIS A 528 44.42 1.95 -4.02
CA HIS A 528 45.35 2.05 -5.15
C HIS A 528 45.39 0.79 -6.04
N SER A 529 44.50 -0.18 -5.87
CA SER A 529 44.53 -1.43 -6.65
C SER A 529 43.16 -1.86 -7.08
N CYS A 530 42.77 -1.43 -8.29
CA CYS A 530 41.78 -2.10 -9.13
C CYS A 530 41.83 -3.61 -8.88
N VAL A 531 40.73 -4.27 -8.48
CA VAL A 531 40.69 -5.72 -8.63
C VAL A 531 40.77 -5.93 -10.12
N ASP A 532 41.93 -6.43 -10.52
CA ASP A 532 42.28 -6.58 -11.90
C ASP A 532 41.42 -7.73 -12.44
N LEU A 533 40.32 -7.39 -13.11
CA LEU A 533 39.57 -8.35 -13.92
C LEU A 533 40.52 -9.07 -14.89
N ALA A 534 41.66 -8.46 -15.29
CA ALA A 534 42.71 -9.20 -15.99
C ALA A 534 43.28 -10.31 -15.12
N SER A 535 43.69 -10.07 -13.88
CA SER A 535 44.26 -11.13 -13.02
C SER A 535 43.35 -12.38 -12.92
N VAL A 536 42.03 -12.20 -12.91
CA VAL A 536 41.07 -13.32 -12.87
C VAL A 536 40.82 -13.92 -14.26
N LEU A 537 40.60 -13.07 -15.28
CA LEU A 537 40.33 -13.53 -16.66
C LEU A 537 41.57 -14.16 -17.32
N VAL A 538 42.77 -13.68 -17.00
CA VAL A 538 44.07 -14.23 -17.44
C VAL A 538 44.34 -15.59 -16.81
N HIS A 539 43.90 -15.83 -15.57
CA HIS A 539 44.01 -17.17 -14.95
C HIS A 539 42.98 -18.18 -15.47
N THR A 540 41.94 -17.74 -16.16
CA THR A 540 40.92 -18.61 -16.78
C THR A 540 41.08 -18.78 -18.29
N ALA A 541 41.97 -18.01 -18.93
CA ALA A 541 42.33 -18.22 -20.33
C ALA A 541 43.29 -19.44 -20.45
N PRO A 542 42.97 -20.46 -21.26
CA PRO A 542 43.81 -21.64 -21.42
C PRO A 542 45.15 -21.36 -22.13
#